data_AF-A0A0A1UE83-F1
#
_entry.id   AF-A0A0A1UE83-F1
#
_cell.length_a   1.000
_cell.length_b   1.000
_cell.length_c   1.000
_cell.angle_alpha   90.00
_cell.angle_beta   90.00
_cell.angle_gamma   90.00
#
_symmetry.space_group_name_H-M   'P 1'
#
loop_
_entity.id
_entity.type
_entity.pdbx_description
1 polymer ?
#
loop_
_entity_poly.entity_id
_entity_poly.type
_entity_poly.pdbx_seq_one_letter_code
_entity_poly.pdbx_strand_id
1 'polypeptide(L)'
;MSEDRWAVPFKVFELPENCNSDEEVFDALKVCDTYKAKQAKTNPISKNEEFDDISTSAIGYLVLDYIIAQLYGKFRDNRVKAIEMSQKYYIGFLNEMSRLLFVKKSVVDDLVNNVQLSSENARTQRVSRYRESKDAKNKLEILEKKRKAGFADEEEEREFFTVYFRVAILESLDNYNYQQKEFDMLKEVEKMKKNGTFEETKRRDDLLAEKSRTDFKTFTIPKQGAPIEQPAFGQQTKQQSVVDQFVYKPERLEIQKNVFNPRFKYGRLMTDEDFKEEMRTELAPKDPNPEKTSADEDSDRETDESLKDKRDWDEFKDQHPKGSGNTLNMG
;
A
#
# COMPACT_ATOMS: atom_id res chain seq x y z
N MET A 1 -10.33 43.25 -19.01
CA MET A 1 -9.90 42.19 -18.08
C MET A 1 -11.02 41.96 -17.06
N SER A 2 -12.06 41.24 -17.46
CA SER A 2 -13.14 40.81 -16.58
C SER A 2 -12.83 39.38 -16.18
N GLU A 3 -12.06 39.20 -15.11
CA GLU A 3 -11.86 37.87 -14.54
C GLU A 3 -13.23 37.35 -14.06
N ASP A 4 -13.76 36.38 -14.79
CA ASP A 4 -14.44 35.18 -14.29
C ASP A 4 -15.22 35.34 -12.99
N ARG A 5 -16.30 36.12 -13.06
CA ARG A 5 -17.26 36.18 -11.95
C ARG A 5 -17.97 34.85 -11.70
N TRP A 6 -17.81 33.88 -12.60
CA TRP A 6 -18.53 32.60 -12.62
C TRP A 6 -17.65 31.36 -12.71
N ALA A 7 -16.35 31.44 -12.97
CA ALA A 7 -15.51 30.24 -13.04
C ALA A 7 -15.03 29.80 -11.65
N VAL A 8 -14.85 28.48 -11.46
CA VAL A 8 -14.15 27.96 -10.28
C VAL A 8 -12.65 28.18 -10.51
N PRO A 9 -11.95 28.96 -9.67
CA PRO A 9 -10.52 29.21 -9.88
C PRO A 9 -9.71 27.93 -9.76
N PHE A 10 -8.68 27.77 -10.60
CA PHE A 10 -7.78 26.60 -10.55
C PHE A 10 -7.16 26.35 -9.17
N LYS A 11 -6.95 27.41 -8.36
CA LYS A 11 -6.47 27.29 -6.98
C LYS A 11 -7.36 26.40 -6.09
N VAL A 12 -8.65 26.31 -6.41
CA VAL A 12 -9.59 25.43 -5.69
C VAL A 12 -9.25 23.96 -5.92
N PHE A 13 -8.71 23.61 -7.09
CA PHE A 13 -8.33 22.23 -7.41
C PHE A 13 -7.05 21.79 -6.68
N GLU A 14 -6.21 22.74 -6.27
CA GLU A 14 -4.96 22.51 -5.53
C GLU A 14 -5.22 22.47 -4.00
N LEU A 15 -6.44 22.73 -3.52
CA LEU A 15 -6.76 22.72 -2.09
C LEU A 15 -6.46 21.38 -1.40
N PRO A 16 -6.82 20.21 -1.96
CA PRO A 16 -6.55 18.94 -1.30
C PRO A 16 -5.06 18.73 -1.07
N GLU A 17 -4.18 19.13 -1.99
CA GLU A 17 -2.73 18.94 -1.86
C GLU A 17 -2.11 19.75 -0.72
N ASN A 18 -2.68 20.93 -0.44
CA ASN A 18 -2.14 21.88 0.54
C ASN A 18 -2.63 21.65 1.97
N CYS A 19 -3.64 20.80 2.19
CA CYS A 19 -4.20 20.56 3.52
C CYS A 19 -3.55 19.35 4.22
N ASN A 20 -2.98 19.60 5.41
CA ASN A 20 -2.37 18.60 6.28
C ASN A 20 -3.08 18.48 7.65
N SER A 21 -3.78 19.53 8.08
CA SER A 21 -4.56 19.54 9.33
C SER A 21 -6.07 19.48 9.08
N ASP A 22 -6.83 19.01 10.08
CA ASP A 22 -8.30 18.90 9.97
C ASP A 22 -8.96 20.29 9.90
N GLU A 23 -8.34 21.30 10.52
CA GLU A 23 -8.77 22.70 10.45
C GLU A 23 -8.63 23.26 9.03
N GLU A 24 -7.49 23.02 8.38
CA GLU A 24 -7.25 23.41 6.98
C GLU A 24 -8.23 22.70 6.03
N VAL A 25 -8.47 21.40 6.24
CA VAL A 25 -9.46 20.64 5.46
C VAL A 25 -10.86 21.24 5.64
N PHE A 26 -11.23 21.61 6.86
CA PHE A 26 -12.54 22.21 7.15
C PHE A 26 -12.70 23.58 6.49
N ASP A 27 -11.67 24.42 6.52
CA ASP A 27 -11.70 25.72 5.85
C ASP A 27 -11.72 25.58 4.31
N ALA A 28 -10.99 24.60 3.76
CA ALA A 28 -11.07 24.26 2.34
C ALA A 28 -12.49 23.77 1.95
N LEU A 29 -13.13 22.96 2.78
CA LEU A 29 -14.51 22.50 2.57
C LEU A 29 -15.49 23.69 2.55
N LYS A 30 -15.34 24.67 3.46
CA LYS A 30 -16.16 25.90 3.42
C LYS A 30 -16.01 26.63 2.10
N VAL A 31 -14.79 26.74 1.57
CA VAL A 31 -14.55 27.36 0.26
C VAL A 31 -15.31 26.60 -0.83
N CYS A 32 -15.17 25.27 -0.89
CA CYS A 32 -15.91 24.43 -1.84
C CYS A 32 -17.44 24.58 -1.71
N ASP A 33 -17.96 24.66 -0.49
CA ASP A 33 -19.39 24.86 -0.22
C ASP A 33 -19.90 26.18 -0.77
N THR A 34 -19.10 27.25 -0.74
CA THR A 34 -19.49 28.52 -1.37
C THR A 34 -19.66 28.38 -2.88
N TYR A 35 -18.81 27.58 -3.54
CA TYR A 35 -18.91 27.32 -4.98
C TYR A 35 -20.06 26.37 -5.31
N LYS A 36 -20.34 25.38 -4.47
CA LYS A 36 -21.54 24.54 -4.59
C LYS A 36 -22.83 25.35 -4.43
N ALA A 37 -22.88 26.28 -3.48
CA ALA A 37 -24.01 27.18 -3.31
C ALA A 37 -24.19 28.12 -4.52
N LYS A 38 -23.08 28.61 -5.10
CA LYS A 38 -23.10 29.38 -6.36
C LYS A 38 -23.62 28.52 -7.51
N GLN A 39 -23.10 27.30 -7.68
CA GLN A 39 -23.53 26.35 -8.71
C GLN A 39 -25.04 26.10 -8.64
N ALA A 40 -25.57 25.88 -7.44
CA ALA A 40 -27.01 25.65 -7.24
C ALA A 40 -27.87 26.88 -7.60
N LYS A 41 -27.34 28.09 -7.39
CA LYS A 41 -28.05 29.34 -7.71
C LYS A 41 -28.01 29.67 -9.20
N THR A 42 -26.88 29.43 -9.87
CA THR A 42 -26.68 29.79 -11.28
C THR A 42 -27.07 28.68 -12.24
N ASN A 43 -27.10 27.43 -11.77
CA ASN A 43 -27.33 26.22 -12.56
C ASN A 43 -26.60 26.24 -13.93
N PRO A 44 -25.26 26.32 -13.93
CA PRO A 44 -24.49 26.57 -15.14
C PRO A 44 -24.39 25.37 -16.07
N ILE A 45 -24.83 24.19 -15.62
CA ILE A 45 -24.78 22.93 -16.36
C ILE A 45 -26.18 22.32 -16.29
N SER A 46 -26.82 22.16 -17.45
CA SER A 46 -28.10 21.49 -17.53
C SER A 46 -27.94 19.97 -17.53
N LYS A 47 -28.94 19.24 -17.04
CA LYS A 47 -28.92 17.77 -17.00
C LYS A 47 -28.88 17.12 -18.39
N ASN A 48 -29.36 17.84 -19.40
CA ASN A 48 -29.48 17.35 -20.78
C ASN A 48 -28.33 17.83 -21.68
N GLU A 49 -27.37 18.60 -21.16
CA GLU A 49 -26.22 19.07 -21.95
C GLU A 49 -25.19 17.95 -22.14
N GLU A 50 -24.67 17.86 -23.36
CA GLU A 50 -23.48 17.09 -23.68
C GLU A 50 -22.21 17.84 -23.27
N PHE A 51 -21.07 17.15 -23.23
CA PHE A 51 -19.81 17.79 -22.81
C PHE A 51 -19.41 18.97 -23.71
N ASP A 52 -19.71 18.89 -25.00
CA ASP A 52 -19.36 19.92 -25.98
C ASP A 52 -20.23 21.18 -25.83
N ASP A 53 -21.44 21.06 -25.27
CA ASP A 53 -22.36 22.18 -25.04
C ASP A 53 -22.03 23.00 -23.79
N ILE A 54 -21.25 22.43 -22.87
CA ILE A 54 -20.90 23.07 -21.60
C ILE A 54 -19.83 24.13 -21.86
N SER A 55 -20.03 25.38 -21.43
CA SER A 55 -19.00 26.42 -21.54
C SER A 55 -17.72 26.05 -20.76
N THR A 56 -16.54 26.38 -21.28
CA THR A 56 -15.25 26.03 -20.67
C THR A 56 -15.13 26.56 -19.24
N SER A 57 -15.68 27.75 -18.98
CA SER A 57 -15.75 28.35 -17.63
C SER A 57 -16.60 27.55 -16.62
N ALA A 58 -17.59 26.80 -17.09
CA ALA A 58 -18.48 26.00 -16.25
C ALA A 58 -17.92 24.60 -15.94
N ILE A 59 -16.96 24.11 -16.74
CA ILE A 59 -16.37 22.78 -16.57
C ILE A 59 -15.74 22.60 -15.18
N GLY A 60 -15.16 23.66 -14.62
CA GLY A 60 -14.59 23.64 -13.27
C GLY A 60 -15.58 23.24 -12.15
N TYR A 61 -16.89 23.45 -12.35
CA TYR A 61 -17.90 22.99 -11.38
C TYR A 61 -18.07 21.48 -11.33
N LEU A 62 -17.79 20.76 -12.43
CA LEU A 62 -17.88 19.30 -12.47
C LEU A 62 -16.81 18.65 -11.58
N VAL A 63 -15.66 19.32 -11.42
CA VAL A 63 -14.54 18.84 -10.61
C VAL A 63 -14.82 19.01 -9.11
N LEU A 64 -15.74 19.88 -8.70
CA LEU A 64 -15.97 20.20 -7.28
C LEU A 64 -16.31 18.97 -6.44
N ASP A 65 -17.15 18.06 -6.94
CA ASP A 65 -17.52 16.86 -6.18
C ASP A 65 -16.32 15.95 -5.92
N TYR A 66 -15.41 15.84 -6.89
CA TYR A 66 -14.15 15.10 -6.71
C TYR A 66 -13.24 15.76 -5.67
N ILE A 67 -13.09 17.08 -5.70
CA ILE A 67 -12.28 17.83 -4.72
C ILE A 67 -12.85 17.69 -3.31
N ILE A 68 -14.17 17.83 -3.17
CA ILE A 68 -14.85 17.66 -1.88
C ILE A 68 -14.64 16.22 -1.37
N ALA A 69 -14.75 15.21 -2.23
CA ALA A 69 -14.48 13.83 -1.86
C ALA A 69 -13.05 13.63 -1.35
N GLN A 70 -12.05 14.20 -2.02
CA GLN A 70 -10.66 14.13 -1.56
C GLN A 70 -10.45 14.80 -0.19
N LEU A 71 -11.09 15.96 0.04
CA LEU A 71 -11.02 16.66 1.33
C LEU A 71 -11.62 15.83 2.46
N TYR A 72 -12.83 15.27 2.27
CA TYR A 72 -13.41 14.32 3.24
C TYR A 72 -12.56 13.06 3.42
N GLY A 73 -11.89 12.60 2.36
CA GLY A 73 -10.94 11.50 2.40
C GLY A 73 -9.70 11.78 3.27
N LYS A 74 -9.35 13.05 3.51
CA LYS A 74 -8.26 13.46 4.42
C LYS A 74 -8.71 13.74 5.86
N PHE A 75 -10.01 13.95 6.08
CA PHE A 75 -10.55 14.28 7.39
C PHE A 75 -10.42 13.09 8.37
N ARG A 76 -9.85 13.33 9.56
CA ARG A 76 -9.58 12.27 10.55
C ARG A 76 -10.67 12.17 11.60
N ASP A 77 -11.23 13.30 12.00
CA ASP A 77 -12.33 13.33 12.97
C ASP A 77 -13.59 12.64 12.43
N ASN A 78 -14.28 11.87 13.28
CA ASN A 78 -15.49 11.12 12.89
C ASN A 78 -15.30 10.33 11.58
N ARG A 79 -14.15 9.64 11.46
CA ARG A 79 -13.67 9.00 10.22
C ARG A 79 -14.71 8.20 9.45
N VAL A 80 -15.59 7.45 10.14
CA VAL A 80 -16.66 6.67 9.48
C VAL A 80 -17.61 7.57 8.68
N LYS A 81 -18.06 8.67 9.29
CA LYS A 81 -18.93 9.65 8.61
C LYS A 81 -18.16 10.41 7.52
N ALA A 82 -16.90 10.73 7.76
CA ALA A 82 -16.06 11.38 6.76
C ALA A 82 -15.91 10.53 5.49
N ILE A 83 -15.64 9.23 5.65
CA ILE A 83 -15.56 8.29 4.53
C ILE A 83 -16.92 8.13 3.84
N GLU A 84 -18.02 8.02 4.59
CA GLU A 84 -19.37 7.95 4.01
C GLU A 84 -19.68 9.17 3.14
N MET A 85 -19.35 10.37 3.61
CA MET A 85 -19.48 11.60 2.84
C MET A 85 -18.57 11.61 1.61
N SER A 86 -17.29 11.22 1.77
CA SER A 86 -16.34 11.08 0.66
C SER A 86 -16.86 10.15 -0.43
N GLN A 87 -17.35 8.97 -0.08
CA GLN A 87 -17.92 7.99 -1.02
C GLN A 87 -19.14 8.55 -1.75
N LYS A 88 -20.03 9.27 -1.05
CA LYS A 88 -21.19 9.93 -1.66
C LYS A 88 -20.77 10.94 -2.74
N TYR A 89 -19.75 11.76 -2.46
CA TYR A 89 -19.25 12.74 -3.42
C TYR A 89 -18.50 12.09 -4.59
N TYR A 90 -17.72 11.02 -4.36
CA TYR A 90 -17.12 10.24 -5.45
C TYR A 90 -18.16 9.63 -6.38
N ILE A 91 -19.23 9.03 -5.83
CA ILE A 91 -20.34 8.48 -6.62
C ILE A 91 -21.04 9.60 -7.41
N GLY A 92 -21.28 10.76 -6.79
CA GLY A 92 -21.85 11.93 -7.46
C GLY A 92 -21.02 12.37 -8.67
N PHE A 93 -19.71 12.51 -8.48
CA PHE A 93 -18.77 12.83 -9.55
C PHE A 93 -18.77 11.77 -10.66
N LEU A 94 -18.67 10.49 -10.32
CA LEU A 94 -18.63 9.40 -11.30
C LEU A 94 -19.94 9.28 -12.10
N ASN A 95 -21.08 9.57 -11.48
CA ASN A 95 -22.37 9.61 -12.16
C ASN A 95 -22.44 10.76 -13.18
N GLU A 96 -21.95 11.95 -12.83
CA GLU A 96 -21.85 13.06 -13.78
C GLU A 96 -20.86 12.75 -14.93
N MET A 97 -19.72 12.15 -14.62
CA MET A 97 -18.76 11.69 -15.64
C MET A 97 -19.34 10.57 -16.53
N SER A 98 -20.24 9.74 -15.99
CA SER A 98 -20.94 8.73 -16.78
C SER A 98 -22.03 9.34 -17.66
N ARG A 99 -22.74 10.36 -17.16
CA ARG A 99 -23.70 11.15 -17.95
C ARG A 99 -23.03 11.81 -19.16
N LEU A 100 -21.84 12.37 -18.94
CA LEU A 100 -21.01 12.99 -19.97
C LEU A 100 -20.18 11.99 -20.80
N LEU A 101 -20.46 10.68 -20.68
CA LEU A 101 -19.86 9.60 -21.47
C LEU A 101 -18.33 9.40 -21.30
N PHE A 102 -17.70 10.00 -20.29
CA PHE A 102 -16.31 9.72 -19.93
C PHE A 102 -16.12 8.34 -19.28
N VAL A 103 -17.17 7.81 -18.66
CA VAL A 103 -17.16 6.53 -17.95
C VAL A 103 -18.39 5.70 -18.32
N LYS A 104 -18.18 4.40 -18.56
CA LYS A 104 -19.28 3.46 -18.74
C LYS A 104 -20.06 3.31 -17.45
N LYS A 105 -21.39 3.43 -17.52
CA LYS A 105 -22.26 3.30 -16.35
C LYS A 105 -22.07 1.97 -15.60
N SER A 106 -21.80 0.88 -16.32
CA SER A 106 -21.52 -0.43 -15.72
C SER A 106 -20.38 -0.39 -14.70
N VAL A 107 -19.33 0.41 -14.94
CA VAL A 107 -18.19 0.53 -14.02
C VAL A 107 -18.61 1.19 -12.71
N VAL A 108 -19.53 2.17 -12.78
CA VAL A 108 -20.05 2.85 -11.60
C VAL A 108 -21.01 1.94 -10.83
N ASP A 109 -21.87 1.21 -11.55
CA ASP A 109 -22.79 0.24 -10.95
C ASP A 109 -22.03 -0.90 -10.25
N ASP A 110 -20.96 -1.44 -10.87
CA ASP A 110 -20.10 -2.48 -10.28
C ASP A 110 -19.41 -1.98 -9.00
N LEU A 111 -19.00 -0.70 -8.99
CA LEU A 111 -18.38 -0.05 -7.85
C LEU A 111 -19.36 0.11 -6.68
N VAL A 112 -20.60 0.54 -6.95
CA VAL A 112 -21.64 0.72 -5.93
C VAL A 112 -22.10 -0.62 -5.38
N ASN A 113 -22.22 -1.64 -6.23
CA ASN A 113 -22.64 -2.99 -5.83
C ASN A 113 -21.52 -3.81 -5.18
N ASN A 114 -20.31 -3.25 -5.03
CA ASN A 114 -19.14 -3.94 -4.47
C ASN A 114 -18.88 -5.30 -5.14
N VAL A 115 -18.98 -5.35 -6.47
CA VAL A 115 -18.77 -6.59 -7.24
C VAL A 115 -17.32 -7.04 -7.09
N GLN A 116 -17.11 -8.17 -6.41
CA GLN A 116 -15.79 -8.75 -6.23
C GLN A 116 -15.32 -9.40 -7.53
N LEU A 117 -14.24 -8.87 -8.09
CA LEU A 117 -13.56 -9.46 -9.25
C LEU A 117 -12.68 -10.63 -8.81
N SER A 118 -12.52 -11.63 -9.68
CA SER A 118 -11.48 -12.65 -9.52
C SER A 118 -10.12 -11.99 -9.33
N SER A 119 -9.25 -12.58 -8.49
CA SER A 119 -7.91 -12.05 -8.16
C SER A 119 -7.08 -11.70 -9.41
N GLU A 120 -7.18 -12.52 -10.46
CA GLU A 120 -6.46 -12.31 -11.72
C GLU A 120 -7.02 -11.11 -12.52
N ASN A 121 -8.35 -10.97 -12.58
CA ASN A 121 -9.03 -9.85 -13.22
C ASN A 121 -8.83 -8.54 -12.45
N ALA A 122 -8.82 -8.60 -11.12
CA ALA A 122 -8.56 -7.43 -10.27
C ALA A 122 -7.13 -6.91 -10.46
N ARG A 123 -6.14 -7.82 -10.55
CA ARG A 123 -4.74 -7.45 -10.80
C ARG A 123 -4.57 -6.83 -12.17
N THR A 124 -5.10 -7.46 -13.22
CA THR A 124 -4.96 -6.96 -14.60
C THR A 124 -5.63 -5.60 -14.77
N GLN A 125 -6.84 -5.41 -14.22
CA GLN A 125 -7.53 -4.12 -14.24
C GLN A 125 -6.73 -3.04 -13.50
N ARG A 126 -6.17 -3.36 -12.32
CA ARG A 126 -5.35 -2.40 -11.57
C ARG A 126 -4.07 -2.01 -12.31
N VAL A 127 -3.40 -2.97 -12.95
CA VAL A 127 -2.21 -2.67 -13.78
C VAL A 127 -2.59 -1.79 -14.96
N SER A 128 -3.71 -2.07 -15.63
CA SER A 128 -4.20 -1.24 -16.73
C SER A 128 -4.52 0.19 -16.27
N ARG A 129 -5.25 0.34 -15.17
CA ARG A 129 -5.57 1.66 -14.58
C ARG A 129 -4.31 2.42 -14.19
N TYR A 130 -3.33 1.73 -13.60
CA TYR A 130 -2.07 2.36 -13.21
C TYR A 130 -1.29 2.89 -14.41
N ARG A 131 -1.19 2.12 -15.50
CA ARG A 131 -0.54 2.57 -16.74
C ARG A 131 -1.24 3.79 -17.32
N GLU A 132 -2.56 3.73 -17.41
CA GLU A 132 -3.36 4.82 -17.95
C GLU A 132 -3.29 6.08 -17.07
N SER A 133 -3.35 5.92 -15.75
CA SER A 133 -3.19 7.02 -14.79
C SER A 133 -1.83 7.68 -14.94
N LYS A 134 -0.76 6.89 -15.11
CA LYS A 134 0.60 7.40 -15.34
C LYS A 134 0.68 8.21 -16.63
N ASP A 135 0.14 7.70 -17.73
CA ASP A 135 0.17 8.38 -19.02
C ASP A 135 -0.66 9.67 -19.00
N ALA A 136 -1.84 9.64 -18.37
CA ALA A 136 -2.68 10.81 -18.20
C ALA A 136 -2.02 11.89 -17.33
N LYS A 137 -1.35 11.50 -16.23
CA LYS A 137 -0.60 12.43 -15.37
C LYS A 137 0.56 13.10 -16.09
N ASN A 138 1.30 12.35 -16.92
CA ASN A 138 2.38 12.93 -17.72
C ASN A 138 1.86 13.99 -18.70
N LYS A 139 0.71 13.72 -19.35
CA LYS A 139 0.05 14.70 -20.23
C LYS A 139 -0.44 15.91 -19.46
N LEU A 140 -1.04 15.69 -18.28
CA LEU A 140 -1.52 16.76 -17.42
C LEU A 140 -0.37 17.69 -16.98
N GLU A 141 0.79 17.15 -16.65
CA GLU A 141 1.97 17.96 -16.27
C GLU A 141 2.44 18.89 -17.40
N ILE A 142 2.38 18.41 -18.66
CA ILE A 142 2.72 19.22 -19.84
C ILE A 142 1.69 20.35 -20.00
N LEU A 143 0.39 20.04 -19.90
CA LEU A 143 -0.68 21.02 -20.02
C LEU A 143 -0.68 22.02 -18.85
N GLU A 144 -0.28 21.60 -17.65
CA GLU A 144 -0.15 22.49 -16.49
C GLU A 144 1.00 23.49 -16.66
N LYS A 145 2.12 23.08 -17.28
CA LYS A 145 3.21 24.00 -17.64
C LYS A 145 2.74 25.04 -18.66
N LYS A 146 1.97 24.62 -19.66
CA LYS A 146 1.33 25.53 -20.62
C LYS A 146 0.35 26.49 -19.92
N ARG A 147 -0.52 25.98 -19.04
CA ARG A 147 -1.45 26.78 -18.24
C ARG A 147 -0.73 27.91 -17.48
N LYS A 148 0.38 27.58 -16.80
CA LYS A 148 1.17 28.56 -16.03
C LYS A 148 1.83 29.62 -16.92
N ALA A 149 2.17 29.27 -18.17
CA ALA A 149 2.64 30.22 -19.18
C ALA A 149 1.51 31.07 -19.80
N GLY A 150 0.25 30.69 -19.54
CA GLY A 150 -0.95 31.22 -20.19
C GLY A 150 -1.34 30.33 -21.36
N PHE A 151 -2.57 29.80 -21.34
CA PHE A 151 -3.12 29.07 -22.50
C PHE A 151 -3.15 29.99 -23.71
N ALA A 152 -2.79 29.45 -24.87
CA ALA A 152 -2.88 30.21 -26.12
C ALA A 152 -4.34 30.36 -26.57
N ASP A 153 -5.11 29.26 -26.45
CA ASP A 153 -6.47 29.13 -26.97
C ASP A 153 -7.40 28.43 -25.96
N GLU A 154 -8.72 28.67 -26.06
CA GLU A 154 -9.74 28.01 -25.22
C GLU A 154 -9.77 26.48 -25.42
N GLU A 155 -9.36 26.00 -26.59
CA GLU A 155 -9.27 24.58 -26.91
C GLU A 155 -8.22 23.85 -26.05
N GLU A 156 -7.08 24.51 -25.74
CA GLU A 156 -6.07 23.95 -24.84
C GLU A 156 -6.58 23.84 -23.40
N GLU A 157 -7.41 24.80 -22.95
CA GLU A 157 -8.04 24.75 -21.64
C GLU A 157 -9.06 23.61 -21.55
N ARG A 158 -9.85 23.40 -22.61
CA ARG A 158 -10.78 22.26 -22.69
C ARG A 158 -10.05 20.92 -22.72
N GLU A 159 -8.93 20.83 -23.44
CA GLU A 159 -8.08 19.64 -23.44
C GLU A 159 -7.53 19.36 -22.03
N PHE A 160 -7.07 20.40 -21.31
CA PHE A 160 -6.64 20.28 -19.92
C PHE A 160 -7.72 19.63 -19.05
N PHE A 161 -8.96 20.12 -19.10
CA PHE A 161 -10.05 19.54 -18.31
C PHE A 161 -10.37 18.10 -18.71
N THR A 162 -10.32 17.79 -20.00
CA THR A 162 -10.54 16.43 -20.52
C THR A 162 -9.52 15.44 -19.93
N VAL A 163 -8.24 15.80 -19.96
CA VAL A 163 -7.17 15.00 -19.36
C VAL A 163 -7.30 14.94 -17.84
N TYR A 164 -7.66 16.05 -17.20
CA TYR A 164 -7.89 16.14 -15.77
C TYR A 164 -9.02 15.21 -15.32
N PHE A 165 -10.16 15.18 -16.02
CA PHE A 165 -11.24 14.25 -15.74
C PHE A 165 -10.78 12.81 -15.82
N ARG A 166 -9.92 12.47 -16.79
CA ARG A 166 -9.38 11.11 -16.88
C ARG A 166 -8.58 10.72 -15.64
N VAL A 167 -7.71 11.60 -15.16
CA VAL A 167 -6.96 11.40 -13.92
C VAL A 167 -7.91 11.27 -12.73
N ALA A 168 -8.84 12.22 -12.58
CA ALA A 168 -9.79 12.27 -11.47
C ALA A 168 -10.69 11.02 -11.42
N ILE A 169 -11.16 10.52 -12.57
CA ILE A 169 -11.95 9.28 -12.68
C ILE A 169 -11.15 8.09 -12.17
N LEU A 170 -9.93 7.90 -12.69
CA LEU A 170 -9.10 6.74 -12.33
C LEU A 170 -8.76 6.74 -10.84
N GLU A 171 -8.41 7.91 -10.29
CA GLU A 171 -8.14 8.06 -8.86
C GLU A 171 -9.40 7.89 -8.01
N SER A 172 -10.57 8.38 -8.45
CA SER A 172 -11.83 8.18 -7.73
C SER A 172 -12.17 6.71 -7.59
N LEU A 173 -12.00 5.92 -8.65
CA LEU A 173 -12.24 4.48 -8.62
C LEU A 173 -11.32 3.77 -7.63
N ASP A 174 -10.03 4.11 -7.62
CA ASP A 174 -9.06 3.48 -6.73
C ASP A 174 -9.26 3.93 -5.28
N ASN A 175 -9.44 5.23 -5.02
CA ASN A 175 -9.69 5.80 -3.70
C ASN A 175 -10.99 5.26 -3.09
N TYR A 176 -12.06 5.14 -3.87
CA TYR A 176 -13.29 4.53 -3.40
C TYR A 176 -13.05 3.09 -2.92
N ASN A 177 -12.32 2.28 -3.68
CA ASN A 177 -12.02 0.89 -3.30
C ASN A 177 -11.16 0.82 -2.02
N TYR A 178 -10.21 1.73 -1.82
CA TYR A 178 -9.46 1.82 -0.57
C TYR A 178 -10.34 2.23 0.60
N GLN A 179 -11.17 3.25 0.41
CA GLN A 179 -12.09 3.76 1.40
C GLN A 179 -13.16 2.73 1.79
N GLN A 180 -13.64 1.90 0.86
CA GLN A 180 -14.59 0.82 1.18
C GLN A 180 -13.99 -0.19 2.15
N LYS A 181 -12.76 -0.63 1.91
CA LYS A 181 -12.06 -1.55 2.83
C LYS A 181 -11.87 -0.92 4.20
N GLU A 182 -11.47 0.35 4.24
CA GLU A 182 -11.33 1.10 5.50
C GLU A 182 -12.67 1.20 6.24
N PHE A 183 -13.74 1.52 5.52
CA PHE A 183 -15.08 1.67 6.06
C PHE A 183 -15.62 0.37 6.68
N ASP A 184 -15.46 -0.76 5.99
CA ASP A 184 -15.86 -2.08 6.49
C ASP A 184 -15.11 -2.43 7.78
N MET A 185 -13.79 -2.19 7.81
CA MET A 185 -12.98 -2.39 9.02
C MET A 185 -13.43 -1.50 10.18
N LEU A 186 -13.63 -0.20 9.92
CA LEU A 186 -14.03 0.74 10.97
C LEU A 186 -15.43 0.45 11.51
N LYS A 187 -16.37 0.04 10.66
CA LYS A 187 -17.71 -0.38 11.09
C LYS A 187 -17.64 -1.60 12.01
N GLU A 188 -16.80 -2.57 11.69
CA GLU A 188 -16.63 -3.75 12.53
C GLU A 188 -16.01 -3.38 13.87
N VAL A 189 -15.01 -2.49 13.88
CA VAL A 189 -14.43 -1.94 15.11
C VAL A 189 -15.48 -1.22 15.96
N GLU A 190 -16.37 -0.41 15.35
CA GLU A 190 -17.45 0.26 16.08
C GLU A 190 -18.45 -0.74 16.70
N LYS A 191 -18.78 -1.83 16.01
CA LYS A 191 -19.62 -2.90 16.57
C LYS A 191 -18.95 -3.58 17.74
N MET A 192 -17.65 -3.92 17.62
CA MET A 192 -16.89 -4.52 18.72
C MET A 192 -16.81 -3.60 19.94
N LYS A 193 -16.67 -2.29 19.73
CA LYS A 193 -16.70 -1.30 20.82
C LYS A 193 -18.06 -1.25 21.51
N LYS A 194 -19.16 -1.28 20.75
CA LYS A 194 -20.52 -1.32 21.31
C LYS A 194 -20.79 -2.59 22.11
N ASN A 195 -20.25 -3.71 21.66
CA ASN A 195 -20.39 -5.01 22.33
C ASN A 195 -19.44 -5.19 23.52
N GLY A 196 -18.56 -4.22 23.81
CA GLY A 196 -17.58 -4.28 24.90
C GLY A 196 -16.41 -5.25 24.67
N THR A 197 -16.41 -6.00 23.58
CA THR A 197 -15.38 -7.01 23.26
C THR A 197 -14.10 -6.40 22.71
N PHE A 198 -14.13 -5.15 22.24
CA PHE A 198 -12.99 -4.49 21.61
C PHE A 198 -11.75 -4.46 22.51
N GLU A 199 -11.90 -4.09 23.78
CA GLU A 199 -10.76 -3.98 24.70
C GLU A 199 -10.13 -5.33 25.02
N GLU A 200 -10.94 -6.38 25.16
CA GLU A 200 -10.48 -7.74 25.41
C GLU A 200 -9.73 -8.30 24.18
N THR A 201 -10.31 -8.12 23.00
CA THR A 201 -9.71 -8.55 21.74
C THR A 201 -8.38 -7.82 21.50
N LYS A 202 -8.36 -6.51 21.70
CA LYS A 202 -7.15 -5.69 21.58
C LYS A 202 -6.05 -6.14 22.55
N ARG A 203 -6.38 -6.34 23.83
CA ARG A 203 -5.40 -6.84 24.82
C ARG A 203 -4.84 -8.21 24.42
N ARG A 204 -5.71 -9.11 23.93
CA ARG A 204 -5.29 -10.43 23.48
C ARG A 204 -4.31 -10.33 22.30
N ASP A 205 -4.62 -9.49 21.32
CA ASP A 205 -3.78 -9.31 20.13
C ASP A 205 -2.46 -8.61 20.48
N ASP A 206 -2.47 -7.62 21.38
CA ASP A 206 -1.26 -6.97 21.91
C ASP A 206 -0.35 -7.99 22.62
N LEU A 207 -0.93 -8.88 23.44
CA LEU A 207 -0.17 -9.96 24.11
C LEU A 207 0.41 -10.99 23.12
N LEU A 208 -0.33 -11.34 22.07
CA LEU A 208 0.16 -12.21 21.01
C LEU A 208 1.29 -11.55 20.21
N ALA A 209 1.16 -10.25 19.92
CA ALA A 209 2.21 -9.47 19.27
C ALA A 209 3.47 -9.37 20.14
N GLU A 210 3.33 -9.14 21.46
CA GLU A 210 4.45 -9.15 22.39
C GLU A 210 5.17 -10.50 22.43
N LYS A 211 4.43 -11.63 22.46
CA LYS A 211 5.03 -12.97 22.39
C LYS A 211 5.83 -13.19 21.10
N SER A 212 5.34 -12.69 19.97
CA SER A 212 6.09 -12.74 18.70
C SER A 212 7.34 -11.85 18.69
N ARG A 213 7.38 -10.81 19.53
CA ARG A 213 8.54 -9.91 19.67
C ARG A 213 9.60 -10.48 20.61
N THR A 214 9.23 -11.29 21.59
CA THR A 214 10.18 -11.89 22.54
C THR A 214 11.09 -12.96 21.95
N ASP A 215 10.75 -13.48 20.75
CA ASP A 215 11.63 -14.40 20.01
C ASP A 215 12.81 -13.67 19.31
N PHE A 216 12.80 -12.33 19.28
CA PHE A 216 13.97 -11.54 18.93
C PHE A 216 14.81 -11.28 20.18
N LYS A 217 16.01 -11.85 20.24
CA LYS A 217 17.00 -11.48 21.28
C LYS A 217 17.36 -10.00 21.13
N THR A 218 16.69 -9.12 21.86
CA THR A 218 17.12 -7.73 22.00
C THR A 218 18.38 -7.69 22.85
N PHE A 219 19.54 -7.43 22.24
CA PHE A 219 20.76 -7.14 22.98
C PHE A 219 20.66 -5.74 23.57
N THR A 220 20.53 -5.63 24.89
CA THR A 220 20.67 -4.36 25.59
C THR A 220 22.11 -3.91 25.43
N ILE A 221 22.37 -2.92 24.56
CA ILE A 221 23.67 -2.26 24.50
C ILE A 221 23.90 -1.68 25.91
N PRO A 222 24.93 -2.11 26.66
CA PRO A 222 25.24 -1.49 27.94
C PRO A 222 25.45 -0.02 27.64
N LYS A 223 24.65 0.87 28.26
CA LYS A 223 24.88 2.31 28.17
C LYS A 223 26.36 2.53 28.52
N GLN A 224 27.13 3.05 27.56
CA GLN A 224 28.50 3.49 27.80
C GLN A 224 28.46 4.47 28.97
N GLY A 225 28.94 4.03 30.14
CA GLY A 225 28.69 4.72 31.40
C GLY A 225 28.97 3.89 32.63
N ALA A 226 29.07 2.56 32.54
CA ALA A 226 29.85 1.83 33.54
C ALA A 226 31.32 2.22 33.34
N PRO A 227 31.99 2.82 34.34
CA PRO A 227 33.41 3.09 34.24
C PRO A 227 34.11 1.74 34.05
N ILE A 228 34.71 1.56 32.88
CA ILE A 228 35.76 0.55 32.77
C ILE A 228 36.84 1.07 33.70
N GLU A 229 37.00 0.43 34.86
CA GLU A 229 38.20 0.60 35.68
C GLU A 229 39.38 0.17 34.81
N GLN A 230 39.92 1.12 34.05
CA GLN A 230 41.23 0.98 33.46
C GLN A 230 42.19 0.89 34.65
N PRO A 231 42.95 -0.20 34.81
CA PRO A 231 43.97 -0.25 35.84
C PRO A 231 44.92 0.92 35.58
N ALA A 232 45.08 1.76 36.59
CA ALA A 232 45.87 2.98 36.52
C ALA A 232 47.26 2.68 35.95
N PHE A 233 47.60 3.40 34.89
CA PHE A 233 48.92 3.43 34.30
C PHE A 233 49.91 3.99 35.33
N GLY A 234 50.65 3.10 35.99
CA GLY A 234 51.57 3.51 37.05
C GLY A 234 52.10 2.38 37.90
N GLN A 235 52.65 1.32 37.29
CA GLN A 235 53.71 0.53 37.90
C GLN A 235 54.48 -0.21 36.80
N GLN A 236 55.74 0.16 36.64
CA GLN A 236 56.66 -0.48 35.72
C GLN A 236 57.00 -1.88 36.23
N THR A 237 56.66 -2.90 35.45
CA THR A 237 57.48 -4.10 35.35
C THR A 237 57.82 -4.33 33.90
N LYS A 238 59.11 -4.25 33.58
CA LYS A 238 59.73 -4.54 32.28
C LYS A 238 59.14 -5.82 31.69
N GLN A 239 58.48 -5.72 30.53
CA GLN A 239 58.59 -6.68 29.43
C GLN A 239 57.84 -6.17 28.18
N GLN A 240 58.60 -6.18 27.07
CA GLN A 240 58.25 -6.05 25.65
C GLN A 240 56.98 -5.29 25.23
N SER A 241 57.23 -4.26 24.41
CA SER A 241 56.26 -3.69 23.47
C SER A 241 55.68 -4.79 22.58
N VAL A 242 54.44 -5.17 22.83
CA VAL A 242 53.59 -5.79 21.83
C VAL A 242 52.55 -4.75 21.49
N VAL A 243 52.64 -4.24 20.27
CA VAL A 243 51.52 -3.55 19.63
C VAL A 243 50.41 -4.58 19.60
N ASP A 244 49.40 -4.45 20.45
CA ASP A 244 48.21 -5.28 20.38
C ASP A 244 47.59 -5.05 18.99
N GLN A 245 47.84 -5.99 18.08
CA GLN A 245 47.07 -6.08 16.85
C GLN A 245 45.61 -6.25 17.27
N PHE A 246 44.74 -5.34 16.82
CA PHE A 246 43.30 -5.40 17.02
C PHE A 246 42.75 -6.67 16.36
N VAL A 247 42.83 -7.80 17.07
CA VAL A 247 42.15 -9.03 16.68
C VAL A 247 40.71 -8.87 17.10
N TYR A 248 39.81 -8.75 16.11
CA TYR A 248 38.38 -8.80 16.38
C TYR A 248 38.08 -10.09 17.12
N LYS A 249 37.50 -9.97 18.33
CA LYS A 249 36.99 -11.12 19.06
C LYS A 249 36.05 -11.91 18.14
N PRO A 250 36.09 -13.25 18.15
CA PRO A 250 35.31 -14.10 17.24
C PRO A 250 33.80 -13.74 17.28
N GLU A 251 33.32 -13.33 18.44
CA GLU A 251 31.96 -12.82 18.65
C GLU A 251 31.60 -11.61 17.77
N ARG A 252 32.52 -10.66 17.55
CA ARG A 252 32.28 -9.51 16.64
C ARG A 252 32.23 -9.93 15.17
N LEU A 253 33.01 -10.94 14.78
CA LEU A 253 33.01 -11.48 13.42
C LEU A 253 31.73 -12.28 13.13
N GLU A 254 31.21 -13.00 14.13
CA GLU A 254 29.91 -13.68 14.04
C GLU A 254 28.75 -12.68 13.94
N ILE A 255 28.82 -11.56 14.68
CA ILE A 255 27.84 -10.47 14.60
C ILE A 255 27.87 -9.82 13.20
N GLN A 256 29.04 -9.54 12.64
CA GLN A 256 29.15 -8.96 11.29
C GLN A 256 28.49 -9.84 10.22
N LYS A 257 28.62 -11.17 10.34
CA LYS A 257 27.98 -12.14 9.44
C LYS A 257 26.46 -12.18 9.58
N ASN A 258 25.93 -11.97 10.80
CA ASN A 258 24.49 -12.05 11.07
C ASN A 258 23.71 -10.75 10.77
N VAL A 259 24.36 -9.58 10.75
CA VAL A 259 23.69 -8.28 10.50
C VAL A 259 23.37 -8.09 9.01
N PHE A 260 24.05 -8.81 8.11
CA PHE A 260 23.82 -8.76 6.65
C PHE A 260 23.38 -10.12 6.09
N ASN A 261 22.55 -10.85 6.84
CA ASN A 261 21.96 -12.09 6.31
C ASN A 261 21.04 -11.75 5.11
N PRO A 262 21.14 -12.46 3.97
CA PRO A 262 20.26 -12.27 2.80
C PRO A 262 18.76 -12.25 3.17
N ARG A 263 18.36 -12.97 4.22
CA ARG A 263 17.00 -13.00 4.75
C ARG A 263 16.50 -11.68 5.34
N PHE A 264 17.35 -10.68 5.59
CA PHE A 264 16.94 -9.37 6.12
C PHE A 264 16.79 -8.28 5.05
N LYS A 265 16.84 -8.62 3.76
CA LYS A 265 16.71 -7.66 2.64
C LYS A 265 15.26 -7.44 2.17
N TYR A 266 14.25 -7.79 2.97
CA TYR A 266 12.86 -7.55 2.61
C TYR A 266 12.58 -6.04 2.50
N GLY A 267 12.27 -5.58 1.28
CA GLY A 267 12.04 -4.17 0.95
C GLY A 267 12.90 -3.64 -0.21
N ARG A 268 13.93 -4.38 -0.65
CA ARG A 268 14.61 -4.16 -1.94
C ARG A 268 14.34 -5.34 -2.89
N LEU A 269 14.37 -5.10 -4.20
CA LEU A 269 14.26 -6.16 -5.21
C LEU A 269 15.51 -7.06 -5.08
N MET A 270 15.31 -8.37 -4.98
CA MET A 270 16.39 -9.35 -4.85
C MET A 270 17.27 -9.33 -6.11
N THR A 271 18.58 -9.16 -5.95
CA THR A 271 19.52 -9.18 -7.09
C THR A 271 19.88 -10.61 -7.48
N ASP A 272 20.34 -10.81 -8.71
CA ASP A 272 20.76 -12.14 -9.20
C ASP A 272 21.93 -12.74 -8.40
N GLU A 273 22.75 -11.90 -7.76
CA GLU A 273 23.81 -12.33 -6.83
C GLU A 273 23.24 -12.88 -5.53
N ASP A 274 22.24 -12.21 -4.94
CA ASP A 274 21.60 -12.63 -3.69
C ASP A 274 20.89 -13.98 -3.87
N PHE A 275 20.27 -14.21 -5.03
CA PHE A 275 19.62 -15.47 -5.38
C PHE A 275 20.61 -16.63 -5.56
N LYS A 276 21.76 -16.36 -6.19
CA LYS A 276 22.83 -17.36 -6.33
C LYS A 276 23.44 -17.73 -4.98
N GLU A 277 23.53 -16.79 -4.05
CA GLU A 277 24.07 -17.02 -2.73
C GLU A 277 23.10 -17.83 -1.85
N GLU A 278 21.79 -17.56 -1.91
CA GLU A 278 20.77 -18.42 -1.27
C GLU A 278 20.76 -19.84 -1.85
N MET A 279 20.76 -19.98 -3.18
CA MET A 279 20.89 -21.27 -3.86
C MET A 279 22.15 -22.03 -3.41
N ARG A 280 23.29 -21.33 -3.29
CA ARG A 280 24.56 -21.94 -2.85
C ARG A 280 24.52 -22.37 -1.38
N THR A 281 23.75 -21.68 -0.55
CA THR A 281 23.62 -22.00 0.88
C THR A 281 22.60 -23.12 1.12
N GLU A 282 21.56 -23.21 0.29
CA GLU A 282 20.59 -24.31 0.32
C GLU A 282 21.10 -25.59 -0.35
N LEU A 283 21.94 -25.48 -1.39
CA LEU A 283 22.64 -26.63 -2.01
C LEU A 283 23.96 -26.99 -1.30
N ALA A 284 24.40 -26.21 -0.30
CA ALA A 284 25.55 -26.59 0.51
C ALA A 284 25.22 -27.90 1.24
N PRO A 285 26.03 -28.96 1.08
CA PRO A 285 25.81 -30.21 1.81
C PRO A 285 25.81 -29.90 3.31
N LYS A 286 24.71 -30.18 4.01
CA LYS A 286 24.73 -30.27 5.47
C LYS A 286 25.75 -31.33 5.83
N ASP A 287 26.69 -31.01 6.71
CA ASP A 287 27.83 -31.86 7.04
C ASP A 287 27.43 -33.34 7.24
N PRO A 288 28.17 -34.27 6.62
CA PRO A 288 27.84 -35.68 6.61
C PRO A 288 28.38 -36.38 7.85
N ASN A 289 27.59 -37.29 8.42
CA ASN A 289 28.12 -38.39 9.22
C ASN A 289 29.11 -39.20 8.35
N PRO A 290 30.36 -39.47 8.76
CA PRO A 290 31.37 -40.01 7.86
C PRO A 290 31.32 -41.54 7.88
N GLU A 291 30.45 -42.13 7.07
CA GLU A 291 30.61 -43.52 6.61
C GLU A 291 29.68 -43.77 5.43
N LYS A 292 30.17 -43.44 4.22
CA LYS A 292 30.02 -44.28 3.02
C LYS A 292 30.83 -43.70 1.88
N THR A 293 31.71 -44.56 1.41
CA THR A 293 32.69 -44.37 0.36
C THR A 293 32.03 -44.14 -1.00
N SER A 294 32.69 -43.29 -1.78
CA SER A 294 32.54 -43.04 -3.21
C SER A 294 32.24 -44.28 -4.05
N ALA A 295 31.25 -44.18 -4.94
CA ALA A 295 31.28 -44.77 -6.28
C ALA A 295 30.20 -44.12 -7.16
N ASP A 296 30.68 -43.59 -8.28
CA ASP A 296 30.07 -43.60 -9.61
C ASP A 296 28.85 -42.71 -9.92
N GLU A 297 29.20 -41.66 -10.68
CA GLU A 297 28.47 -41.14 -11.83
C GLU A 297 27.91 -42.29 -12.69
N ASP A 298 26.68 -42.11 -13.22
CA ASP A 298 25.91 -43.00 -14.10
C ASP A 298 25.11 -44.16 -13.45
N SER A 299 23.84 -43.90 -13.12
CA SER A 299 22.79 -44.94 -13.16
C SER A 299 21.38 -44.35 -13.18
N ASP A 300 20.79 -44.25 -14.38
CA ASP A 300 19.34 -44.21 -14.63
C ASP A 300 18.66 -45.53 -14.20
N ARG A 301 18.77 -45.89 -12.92
CA ARG A 301 17.98 -46.94 -12.31
C ARG A 301 17.37 -46.38 -11.04
N GLU A 302 16.07 -46.10 -11.08
CA GLU A 302 15.25 -46.02 -9.88
C GLU A 302 15.59 -47.24 -9.02
N THR A 303 16.28 -47.02 -7.91
CA THR A 303 16.64 -48.07 -6.96
C THR A 303 15.36 -48.68 -6.40
N ASP A 304 15.33 -50.00 -6.19
CA ASP A 304 14.18 -50.70 -5.61
C ASP A 304 13.69 -50.08 -4.29
N GLU A 305 14.58 -49.42 -3.55
CA GLU A 305 14.24 -48.64 -2.35
C GLU A 305 13.33 -47.45 -2.66
N SER A 306 13.58 -46.70 -3.74
CA SER A 306 12.73 -45.57 -4.14
C SER A 306 11.33 -46.01 -4.59
N LEU A 307 11.23 -47.21 -5.17
CA LEU A 307 9.95 -47.84 -5.54
C LEU A 307 9.20 -48.37 -4.31
N LYS A 308 9.93 -48.84 -3.30
CA LYS A 308 9.37 -49.28 -2.02
C LYS A 308 8.84 -48.09 -1.22
N ASP A 309 9.60 -47.01 -1.13
CA ASP A 309 9.17 -45.79 -0.44
C ASP A 309 7.92 -45.17 -1.09
N LYS A 310 7.81 -45.17 -2.43
CA LYS A 310 6.60 -44.73 -3.13
C LYS A 310 5.38 -45.61 -2.78
N ARG A 311 5.56 -46.93 -2.70
CA ARG A 311 4.49 -47.88 -2.31
C ARG A 311 4.07 -47.70 -0.87
N ASP A 312 5.02 -47.59 0.05
CA ASP A 312 4.76 -47.40 1.48
C ASP A 312 4.02 -46.07 1.71
N TRP A 313 4.30 -45.07 0.86
CA TRP A 313 3.64 -43.77 0.93
C TRP A 313 2.22 -43.75 0.37
N ASP A 314 1.95 -44.50 -0.69
CA ASP A 314 0.59 -44.73 -1.17
C ASP A 314 -0.23 -45.55 -0.15
N GLU A 315 0.36 -46.57 0.47
CA GLU A 315 -0.31 -47.37 1.49
C GLU A 315 -0.64 -46.54 2.76
N PHE A 316 0.27 -45.65 3.18
CA PHE A 316 0.00 -44.70 4.26
C PHE A 316 -1.17 -43.76 3.96
N LYS A 317 -1.29 -43.26 2.72
CA LYS A 317 -2.41 -42.40 2.30
C LYS A 317 -3.74 -43.13 2.33
N ASP A 318 -3.76 -44.40 1.91
CA ASP A 318 -4.95 -45.23 1.92
C ASP A 318 -5.38 -45.59 3.35
N GLN A 319 -4.41 -45.85 4.24
CA GLN A 319 -4.68 -46.09 5.67
C GLN A 319 -5.10 -44.83 6.44
N HIS A 320 -4.82 -43.63 5.90
CA HIS A 320 -5.13 -42.35 6.54
C HIS A 320 -5.96 -41.43 5.62
N PRO A 321 -7.28 -41.72 5.47
CA PRO A 321 -8.17 -40.90 4.69
C PRO A 321 -8.19 -39.46 5.22
N LYS A 322 -8.26 -38.50 4.30
CA LYS A 322 -8.29 -37.06 4.63
C LYS A 322 -9.40 -36.78 5.66
N GLY A 323 -9.01 -36.27 6.82
CA GLY A 323 -9.92 -35.94 7.93
C GLY A 323 -9.83 -36.86 9.15
N SER A 324 -9.05 -37.95 9.09
CA SER A 324 -8.86 -38.87 10.22
C SER A 324 -8.20 -38.25 11.47
N GLY A 325 -7.48 -37.14 11.31
CA GLY A 325 -6.73 -36.48 12.39
C GLY A 325 -7.50 -35.43 13.21
N ASN A 326 -8.70 -35.01 12.80
CA ASN A 326 -9.47 -33.97 13.51
C ASN A 326 -10.95 -34.35 13.65
N THR A 327 -11.23 -35.34 14.51
CA THR A 327 -12.59 -35.78 14.85
C THR A 327 -13.14 -35.13 16.13
N LEU A 328 -12.31 -34.36 16.85
CA LEU A 328 -12.66 -33.73 18.13
C LEU A 328 -13.45 -32.41 18.02
N ASN A 329 -13.66 -31.90 16.79
CA ASN A 329 -14.38 -30.64 16.55
C ASN A 329 -15.60 -30.82 15.61
N MET A 330 -16.28 -31.97 15.74
CA MET A 330 -17.58 -32.22 15.12
C MET A 330 -18.62 -32.34 16.23
N GLY A 331 -19.02 -31.20 16.80
CA GLY A 331 -20.02 -31.11 17.87
C GLY A 331 -19.98 -29.77 18.58
#